data_AF-A0A9D4W6R1-F1
#
_entry.id   AF-A0A9D4W6R1-F1
#
_cell.length_a   1.000
_cell.length_b   1.000
_cell.length_c   1.000
_cell.angle_alpha   90.00
_cell.angle_beta   90.00
_cell.angle_gamma   90.00
#
_symmetry.space_group_name_H-M   'P 1'
#
loop_
_entity.id
_entity.type
_entity.pdbx_description
1 polymer ?
#
loop_
_entity_poly.entity_id
_entity_poly.type
_entity_poly.pdbx_seq_one_letter_code
_entity_poly.pdbx_strand_id
1 'polypeptide(L)'
;MSNLCTSSNTTASSTFNFNIQPLKFNNSTRNHRSRNFRVKMCSSIPQNATVVGCGSLTVDFLATVAAYPKPDDKIRTTTLKVQGGGNAANALTCLARLGLNTRLISKIADDSQGRGMLEELQIDGVDTSFIVVIKHFLVFNCVPL
;
A
#
# COMPACT_ATOMS: atom_id res chain seq x y z
N MET A 1 12.64 21.03 -17.22
CA MET A 1 12.36 22.48 -17.09
C MET A 1 11.08 22.77 -17.88
N SER A 2 10.19 23.60 -17.31
CA SER A 2 8.88 24.10 -17.81
C SER A 2 7.80 23.03 -18.10
N ASN A 3 6.77 22.85 -17.25
CA ASN A 3 5.55 23.68 -17.05
C ASN A 3 4.75 23.80 -18.37
N LEU A 4 3.42 23.66 -18.46
CA LEU A 4 2.34 24.08 -17.57
C LEU A 4 1.14 23.13 -17.73
N CYS A 5 0.48 22.76 -16.62
CA CYS A 5 -0.92 22.32 -16.67
C CYS A 5 -1.78 23.54 -16.37
N THR A 6 -2.29 24.21 -17.41
CA THR A 6 -3.32 25.25 -17.28
C THR A 6 -4.68 24.59 -17.09
N SER A 7 -5.32 24.84 -15.95
CA SER A 7 -6.68 24.40 -15.67
C SER A 7 -7.69 25.33 -16.36
N SER A 8 -8.28 24.86 -17.46
CA SER A 8 -9.53 25.42 -17.96
C SER A 8 -10.70 24.67 -17.32
N ASN A 9 -11.51 25.39 -16.53
CA ASN A 9 -12.76 24.91 -15.98
C ASN A 9 -13.72 24.46 -17.10
N THR A 10 -13.80 23.16 -17.35
CA THR A 10 -14.89 22.60 -18.14
C THR A 10 -15.35 21.28 -17.53
N THR A 11 -16.60 21.30 -17.09
CA THR A 11 -17.40 20.21 -16.52
C THR A 11 -17.50 19.05 -17.52
N ALA A 12 -16.56 18.10 -17.49
CA ALA A 12 -16.66 16.88 -18.32
C ALA A 12 -16.24 15.65 -17.51
N SER A 13 -17.23 14.85 -17.10
CA SER A 13 -17.04 13.51 -16.52
C SER A 13 -16.37 12.59 -17.53
N SER A 14 -15.05 12.42 -17.43
CA SER A 14 -14.28 11.53 -18.28
C SER A 14 -14.27 10.11 -17.69
N THR A 15 -14.86 9.16 -18.40
CA THR A 15 -14.80 7.72 -18.05
C THR A 15 -13.50 7.16 -18.60
N PHE A 16 -12.52 6.86 -17.73
CA PHE A 16 -11.32 6.11 -18.12
C PHE A 16 -11.54 4.61 -17.89
N ASN A 17 -11.45 3.84 -18.96
CA ASN A 17 -11.43 2.39 -18.89
C ASN A 17 -10.00 1.94 -18.56
N PHE A 18 -9.75 1.56 -17.31
CA PHE A 18 -8.51 0.86 -16.96
C PHE A 18 -8.64 -0.60 -17.35
N ASN A 19 -7.88 -1.00 -18.37
CA ASN A 19 -7.66 -2.41 -18.67
C ASN A 19 -6.53 -2.90 -17.77
N ILE A 20 -6.86 -3.36 -16.56
CA ILE A 20 -5.89 -4.09 -15.73
C ILE A 20 -5.73 -5.45 -16.41
N GLN A 21 -4.65 -5.62 -17.17
CA GLN A 21 -4.24 -6.95 -17.59
C GLN A 21 -3.94 -7.77 -16.33
N PRO A 22 -4.58 -8.94 -16.12
CA PRO A 22 -4.26 -9.76 -14.99
C PRO A 22 -2.80 -10.21 -15.10
N LEU A 23 -2.00 -9.91 -14.08
CA LEU A 23 -0.71 -10.59 -13.90
C LEU A 23 -1.02 -12.09 -13.85
N LYS A 24 -0.50 -12.83 -14.84
CA LYS A 24 -0.70 -14.27 -14.97
C LYS A 24 -0.03 -14.97 -13.79
N PHE A 25 -0.78 -15.19 -12.72
CA PHE A 25 -0.42 -16.16 -11.70
C PHE A 25 -0.79 -17.55 -12.22
N ASN A 26 0.23 -18.31 -12.57
CA ASN A 26 0.07 -19.66 -13.07
C ASN A 26 -0.26 -20.60 -11.90
N ASN A 27 -1.53 -20.96 -11.71
CA ASN A 27 -1.98 -22.32 -11.44
C ASN A 27 -3.46 -22.38 -11.07
N SER A 28 -4.12 -23.39 -11.65
CA SER A 28 -5.45 -23.91 -11.33
C SER A 28 -6.67 -23.12 -11.84
N THR A 29 -7.41 -23.82 -12.69
CA THR A 29 -8.71 -23.48 -13.27
C THR A 29 -9.75 -23.07 -12.22
N ARG A 30 -9.88 -21.78 -11.94
CA ARG A 30 -11.11 -21.21 -11.39
C ARG A 30 -11.68 -20.24 -12.42
N ASN A 31 -12.90 -20.51 -12.85
CA ASN A 31 -13.73 -19.61 -13.66
C ASN A 31 -13.96 -18.29 -12.90
N HIS A 32 -12.98 -17.38 -12.93
CA HIS A 32 -13.12 -16.03 -12.43
C HIS A 32 -13.90 -15.25 -13.49
N ARG A 33 -15.21 -15.08 -13.29
CA ARG A 33 -16.00 -14.10 -14.06
C ARG A 33 -15.29 -12.76 -13.94
N SER A 34 -14.81 -12.25 -15.08
CA SER A 34 -14.29 -10.89 -15.20
C SER A 34 -15.39 -9.93 -14.74
N ARG A 35 -15.22 -9.36 -13.54
CA ARG A 35 -16.09 -8.28 -13.08
C ARG A 35 -15.53 -7.01 -13.69
N ASN A 36 -16.23 -6.47 -14.69
CA ASN A 36 -15.93 -5.14 -15.21
C ASN A 36 -16.20 -4.12 -14.09
N PHE A 37 -15.16 -3.77 -13.33
CA PHE A 37 -15.22 -2.68 -12.37
C PHE A 37 -15.22 -1.36 -13.15
N ARG A 38 -16.42 -0.80 -13.35
CA ARG A 38 -16.57 0.53 -13.93
C ARG A 38 -16.32 1.58 -12.86
N VAL A 39 -15.09 2.06 -12.78
CA VAL A 39 -14.74 3.19 -11.92
C VAL A 39 -15.19 4.48 -12.61
N LYS A 40 -16.19 5.16 -12.03
CA LYS A 40 -16.52 6.55 -12.44
C LYS A 40 -15.46 7.45 -11.82
N MET A 41 -14.52 7.91 -12.63
CA MET A 41 -13.64 9.00 -12.23
C MET A 41 -14.48 10.28 -12.19
N CYS A 42 -14.60 10.88 -11.01
CA CYS A 42 -15.18 12.21 -10.87
C CYS A 42 -14.14 13.21 -11.40
N SER A 43 -14.55 14.10 -12.30
CA SER A 43 -13.67 15.11 -12.91
C SER A 43 -13.11 16.12 -11.91
N SER A 44 -13.66 16.15 -10.70
CA SER A 44 -13.12 16.87 -9.55
C SER A 44 -13.14 15.93 -8.34
N ILE A 45 -11.97 15.73 -7.74
CA ILE A 45 -11.89 15.17 -6.39
C ILE A 45 -12.61 16.19 -5.49
N PRO A 46 -13.65 15.82 -4.74
CA PRO A 46 -14.29 16.74 -3.82
C PRO A 46 -13.21 17.34 -2.92
N GLN A 47 -13.13 18.67 -2.79
CA GLN A 47 -12.05 19.33 -2.04
C GLN A 47 -11.95 18.88 -0.56
N ASN A 48 -12.95 18.15 -0.04
CA ASN A 48 -12.97 17.54 1.29
C ASN A 48 -13.15 16.00 1.29
N ALA A 49 -12.88 15.32 0.16
CA ALA A 49 -12.99 13.87 0.11
C ALA A 49 -11.96 13.22 1.04
N THR A 50 -12.45 12.42 1.98
CA THR A 50 -11.62 11.58 2.85
C THR A 50 -11.61 10.16 2.32
N VAL A 51 -10.43 9.61 2.08
CA VAL A 51 -10.24 8.22 1.68
C VAL A 51 -9.94 7.40 2.91
N VAL A 52 -10.79 6.41 3.20
CA VAL A 52 -10.58 5.50 4.32
C VAL A 52 -10.19 4.13 3.79
N GLY A 53 -9.04 3.63 4.21
CA GLY A 53 -8.61 2.26 3.94
C GLY A 53 -8.72 1.40 5.19
N CYS A 54 -9.14 0.15 5.01
CA CYS A 54 -9.16 -0.85 6.07
C CYS A 54 -8.36 -2.06 5.60
N GLY A 55 -7.38 -2.46 6.40
CA GLY A 55 -6.53 -3.60 6.06
C GLY A 55 -5.38 -3.78 7.04
N SER A 56 -4.57 -4.78 6.78
CA SER A 56 -3.39 -5.07 7.59
C SER A 56 -2.26 -4.08 7.29
N LEU A 57 -1.61 -3.61 8.34
CA LEU A 57 -0.33 -2.95 8.32
C LEU A 57 0.73 -4.01 8.64
N THR A 58 1.67 -4.24 7.72
CA THR A 58 2.68 -5.29 7.86
C THR A 58 4.07 -4.67 7.96
N VAL A 59 5.00 -5.36 8.61
CA VAL A 59 6.41 -5.01 8.57
C VAL A 59 7.12 -6.04 7.70
N ASP A 60 7.81 -5.54 6.68
CA ASP A 60 8.52 -6.35 5.69
C ASP A 60 10.01 -6.37 6.02
N PHE A 61 10.53 -7.56 6.32
CA PHE A 61 11.96 -7.84 6.45
C PHE A 61 12.53 -8.26 5.11
N LEU A 62 13.33 -7.38 4.52
CA LEU A 62 13.96 -7.56 3.23
C LEU A 62 15.41 -7.99 3.46
N ALA A 63 15.69 -9.27 3.22
CA ALA A 63 17.00 -9.88 3.47
C ALA A 63 17.72 -10.13 2.15
N THR A 64 18.78 -9.38 1.86
CA THR A 64 19.60 -9.59 0.67
C THR A 64 20.52 -10.79 0.85
N VAL A 65 20.46 -11.73 -0.10
CA VAL A 65 21.29 -12.95 -0.10
C VAL A 65 22.03 -13.12 -1.42
N ALA A 66 23.17 -13.82 -1.40
CA ALA A 66 23.97 -14.04 -2.61
C ALA A 66 23.25 -14.91 -3.65
N ALA A 67 22.37 -15.81 -3.20
CA ALA A 67 21.51 -16.64 -4.03
C ALA A 67 20.32 -17.12 -3.19
N TYR A 68 19.25 -17.52 -3.87
CA TYR A 68 18.11 -18.17 -3.21
C TYR A 68 18.57 -19.48 -2.55
N PRO A 69 18.28 -19.72 -1.26
CA PRO A 69 18.75 -20.90 -0.55
C PRO A 69 18.10 -22.16 -1.12
N LYS A 70 18.90 -23.20 -1.33
CA LYS A 70 18.38 -24.54 -1.53
C LYS A 70 17.82 -25.08 -0.21
N PRO A 71 16.99 -26.13 -0.23
CA PRO A 71 16.60 -26.82 1.00
C PRO A 71 17.83 -27.16 1.83
N ASP A 72 17.79 -26.85 3.14
CA ASP A 72 18.85 -27.03 4.14
C ASP A 72 20.15 -26.20 3.97
N ASP A 73 20.23 -25.31 2.97
CA ASP A 73 21.36 -24.39 2.86
C ASP A 73 21.26 -23.24 3.87
N LYS A 74 22.38 -22.93 4.53
CA LYS A 74 22.54 -21.76 5.40
C LYS A 74 23.34 -20.70 4.68
N ILE A 75 22.64 -19.70 4.13
CA ILE A 75 23.27 -18.56 3.46
C ILE A 75 23.25 -17.36 4.41
N ARG A 76 24.41 -16.72 4.58
CA ARG A 76 24.52 -15.50 5.40
C ARG A 76 23.93 -14.32 4.64
N THR A 77 23.00 -13.61 5.28
CA THR A 77 22.43 -12.37 4.77
C THR A 77 23.50 -11.28 4.70
N THR A 78 23.57 -10.56 3.58
CA THR A 78 24.51 -9.44 3.40
C THR A 78 23.94 -8.14 3.97
N THR A 79 22.63 -7.93 3.84
CA THR A 79 21.94 -6.75 4.38
C THR A 79 20.50 -7.12 4.76
N LEU A 80 20.04 -6.58 5.89
CA LEU A 80 18.65 -6.68 6.32
C LEU A 80 18.05 -5.26 6.34
N LYS A 81 16.94 -5.06 5.63
CA LYS A 81 16.16 -3.82 5.67
C LYS A 81 14.79 -4.11 6.25
N VAL A 82 14.29 -3.17 7.06
CA VAL A 82 12.94 -3.19 7.60
C VAL A 82 12.15 -2.11 6.89
N GLN A 83 10.98 -2.44 6.36
CA GLN A 83 10.11 -1.50 5.65
C GLN A 83 8.65 -1.69 6.05
N GLY A 84 7.86 -0.64 5.93
CA GLY A 84 6.41 -0.73 6.03
C GLY A 84 5.77 -1.38 4.81
N GLY A 85 4.77 -2.19 5.07
CA GLY A 85 4.00 -2.92 4.09
C GLY A 85 2.51 -2.92 4.38
N GLY A 86 1.80 -3.72 3.60
CA GLY A 86 0.35 -3.82 3.65
C GLY A 86 -0.30 -3.02 2.54
N ASN A 87 -1.15 -3.69 1.75
CA ASN A 87 -1.75 -3.12 0.55
C ASN A 87 -2.54 -1.83 0.83
N ALA A 88 -3.29 -1.80 1.93
CA ALA A 88 -4.08 -0.64 2.32
C ALA A 88 -3.18 0.53 2.77
N ALA A 89 -2.16 0.25 3.60
CA ALA A 89 -1.21 1.26 4.07
C ALA A 89 -0.43 1.87 2.90
N ASN A 90 0.07 1.05 1.98
CA ASN A 90 0.80 1.51 0.80
C ASN A 90 -0.08 2.37 -0.13
N ALA A 91 -1.33 1.96 -0.35
CA ALA A 91 -2.26 2.73 -1.19
C ALA A 91 -2.60 4.08 -0.56
N LEU A 92 -2.90 4.13 0.74
CA LEU A 92 -3.21 5.38 1.44
C LEU A 92 -1.99 6.30 1.51
N THR A 93 -0.80 5.77 1.73
CA THR A 93 0.46 6.52 1.70
C THR A 93 0.64 7.22 0.35
N CYS A 94 0.43 6.51 -0.77
CA CYS A 94 0.47 7.12 -2.10
C CYS A 94 -0.58 8.22 -2.26
N LEU A 95 -1.81 8.01 -1.77
CA LEU A 95 -2.88 9.01 -1.86
C LEU A 95 -2.59 10.24 -1.00
N ALA A 96 -2.02 10.06 0.19
CA ALA A 96 -1.62 11.13 1.09
C ALA A 96 -0.53 12.00 0.45
N ARG A 97 0.47 11.38 -0.18
CA ARG A 97 1.51 12.07 -0.96
C ARG A 97 0.97 12.83 -2.17
N LEU A 98 -0.19 12.42 -2.70
CA LEU A 98 -0.91 13.16 -3.75
C LEU A 98 -1.78 14.31 -3.20
N GLY A 99 -1.78 14.55 -1.89
CA GLY A 99 -2.52 15.64 -1.24
C GLY A 99 -3.95 15.31 -0.85
N LEU A 100 -4.33 14.02 -0.85
CA LEU A 100 -5.66 13.59 -0.38
C LEU A 100 -5.67 13.42 1.13
N ASN A 101 -6.84 13.67 1.73
CA ASN A 101 -7.05 13.32 3.13
C ASN A 101 -7.27 11.81 3.25
N THR A 102 -6.38 11.12 3.95
CA THR A 102 -6.41 9.66 4.07
C THR A 102 -6.46 9.21 5.52
N ARG A 103 -7.21 8.13 5.78
CA ARG A 103 -7.31 7.53 7.13
C ARG A 103 -7.17 6.03 7.05
N LEU A 104 -6.36 5.46 7.95
CA LEU A 104 -6.14 4.02 8.01
C LEU A 104 -6.84 3.41 9.24
N ILE A 105 -7.67 2.41 8.99
CA ILE A 105 -8.21 1.51 10.02
C ILE A 105 -7.38 0.24 9.98
N SER A 106 -6.59 0.02 11.04
CA SER A 106 -5.73 -1.16 11.13
C SER A 106 -5.44 -1.52 12.59
N LYS A 107 -4.69 -2.60 12.76
CA LYS A 107 -4.14 -3.06 14.03
C LYS A 107 -2.63 -3.10 13.92
N ILE A 108 -1.94 -2.71 14.98
CA ILE A 108 -0.49 -2.69 15.02
C ILE A 108 0.04 -3.23 16.34
N ALA A 109 1.25 -3.77 16.31
CA ALA A 109 1.95 -4.26 17.49
C ALA A 109 2.46 -3.11 18.37
N ASP A 110 2.37 -3.29 19.69
CA ASP A 110 3.01 -2.40 20.69
C ASP A 110 4.52 -2.73 20.83
N ASP A 111 5.27 -2.66 19.73
CA ASP A 111 6.72 -2.90 19.70
C ASP A 111 7.48 -1.72 19.06
N SER A 112 8.81 -1.84 18.92
CA SER A 112 9.62 -0.79 18.29
C SER A 112 9.26 -0.61 16.81
N GLN A 113 8.90 -1.70 16.13
CA GLN A 113 8.61 -1.68 14.70
C GLN A 113 7.27 -1.01 14.45
N GLY A 114 6.24 -1.36 15.22
CA GLY A 114 4.93 -0.73 15.19
C GLY A 114 5.01 0.77 15.45
N ARG A 115 5.81 1.19 16.44
CA ARG A 115 6.05 2.62 16.68
C ARG A 115 6.70 3.33 15.48
N GLY A 116 7.72 2.72 14.88
CA GLY A 116 8.34 3.26 13.66
C GLY A 116 7.37 3.37 12.48
N MET A 117 6.51 2.37 12.28
CA MET A 117 5.50 2.39 11.22
C MET A 117 4.42 3.46 11.43
N LEU A 118 4.00 3.71 12.67
CA LEU A 118 3.07 4.80 12.97
C LEU A 118 3.69 6.15 12.63
N GLU A 119 4.97 6.34 12.97
CA GLU A 119 5.71 7.55 12.65
C GLU A 119 5.87 7.75 11.13
N GLU A 120 6.23 6.69 10.40
CA GLU A 120 6.31 6.72 8.93
C GLU A 120 4.97 7.11 8.28
N LEU A 121 3.86 6.52 8.72
CA LEU A 121 2.52 6.85 8.23
C LEU A 121 2.15 8.32 8.50
N GLN A 122 2.50 8.83 9.68
CA GLN A 122 2.23 10.22 10.06
C GLN A 122 3.08 11.20 9.24
N ILE A 123 4.35 10.89 9.01
CA ILE A 123 5.25 11.68 8.15
C ILE A 123 4.69 11.75 6.73
N ASP A 124 4.13 10.66 6.22
CA ASP A 124 3.51 10.60 4.90
C ASP A 124 2.11 11.24 4.84
N GLY A 125 1.57 11.73 5.95
CA GLY A 125 0.29 12.44 6.01
C GLY A 125 -0.95 11.54 6.11
N VAL A 126 -0.78 10.28 6.53
CA VAL A 126 -1.89 9.35 6.79
C VAL A 126 -2.41 9.51 8.21
N ASP A 127 -3.73 9.70 8.37
CA ASP A 127 -4.36 9.75 9.69
C ASP A 127 -4.37 8.35 10.34
N THR A 128 -3.64 8.24 11.46
CA THR A 128 -3.50 7.02 12.26
C THR A 128 -4.47 6.94 13.44
N SER A 129 -5.43 7.85 13.57
CA SER A 129 -6.34 7.93 14.74
C SER A 129 -7.20 6.67 14.93
N PHE A 130 -7.39 5.88 13.88
CA PHE A 130 -8.19 4.63 13.90
C PHE A 130 -7.32 3.37 13.93
N ILE A 131 -6.03 3.49 14.22
CA ILE A 131 -5.13 2.35 14.39
C ILE A 131 -5.15 1.89 15.85
N VAL A 132 -5.47 0.62 16.06
CA VAL A 132 -5.49 0.01 17.40
C VAL A 132 -4.15 -0.63 17.68
N VAL A 133 -3.48 -0.17 18.75
CA VAL A 133 -2.23 -0.74 19.24
C VAL A 133 -2.54 -1.94 20.15
N ILE A 134 -1.95 -3.10 19.87
CA ILE A 134 -2.22 -4.37 20.55
C ILE A 134 -0.92 -4.98 21.08
N LYS A 135 -0.92 -5.38 22.35
CA LYS A 135 0.17 -6.15 22.96
C LYS A 135 0.14 -7.60 22.47
N HIS A 136 1.29 -8.19 22.15
CA HIS A 136 1.43 -9.55 21.60
C HIS A 136 0.78 -9.77 20.22
N PHE A 137 0.82 -8.74 19.37
CA PHE A 137 0.40 -8.85 17.97
C PHE A 137 1.64 -8.95 17.09
N LEU A 138 1.70 -9.94 16.20
CA LEU A 138 2.83 -10.15 15.28
C LEU A 138 2.31 -10.00 13.85
N VAL A 139 2.83 -9.02 13.12
CA VAL A 139 2.55 -8.88 11.68
C VAL A 139 3.86 -8.66 10.94
N PHE A 140 4.54 -9.76 10.68
CA PHE A 140 5.81 -9.79 9.99
C PHE A 140 5.70 -10.57 8.69
N ASN A 141 6.16 -9.98 7.61
CA ASN A 141 6.49 -10.68 6.38
C ASN A 141 8.01 -10.66 6.22
N CYS A 142 8.59 -11.77 5.78
CA CYS A 142 10.01 -11.85 5.44
C CYS A 142 10.13 -12.26 3.98
N VAL A 143 10.87 -11.47 3.21
CA VAL A 143 11.08 -11.70 1.78
C VAL A 143 12.60 -11.73 1.52
N PRO A 144 13.16 -12.85 1.05
CA PRO A 144 14.53 -12.87 0.56
C PRO A 144 14.62 -12.11 -0.76
N LEU A 145 15.60 -11.21 -0.85
CA LEU A 145 15.93 -10.42 -2.05
C LEU A 145 17.22 -10.90 -2.70
#